data_AF-A0A7S2ECL1-F1
#
_entry.id   AF-A0A7S2ECL1-F1
#
_cell.length_a   1.000
_cell.length_b   1.000
_cell.length_c   1.000
_cell.angle_alpha   90.00
_cell.angle_beta   90.00
_cell.angle_gamma   90.00
#
_symmetry.space_group_name_H-M   'P 1'
#
loop_
_entity.id
_entity.type
_entity.pdbx_description
1 polymer ?
#
loop_
_entity_poly.entity_id
_entity_poly.type
_entity_poly.pdbx_seq_one_letter_code
_entity_poly.pdbx_strand_id
1 'polypeptide(L)'
;YGEPTNPAKFLAKYGFLNDDAPATYCKLLISAPSAKLKEIGYDPSKMLFYTEDGGVSQEVWDAVLFSTLERTPGAADAKNAFYEAYMNEDYETKMAIHQHFQGETVNTLLEHVNKILKEVQDLTDKMYQFNSERHPRLPLLLRHHALVTSTFIKVQEYLLSIGY
;
A
#
# COMPACT_ATOMS: atom_id res chain seq x y z
N TYR A 1 16.96 2.26 23.01
CA TYR A 1 15.58 1.95 22.59
C TYR A 1 15.65 1.29 21.21
N GLY A 2 15.74 -0.03 21.12
CA GLY A 2 16.05 -0.68 19.85
C GLY A 2 16.15 -2.19 19.97
N GLU A 3 15.03 -2.88 20.16
CA GLU A 3 14.96 -4.30 19.82
C GLU A 3 14.33 -4.44 18.42
N PRO A 4 15.07 -4.98 17.44
CA PRO A 4 14.53 -5.24 16.09
C PRO A 4 13.39 -6.27 16.08
N THR A 5 13.18 -6.96 17.20
CA THR A 5 12.18 -8.00 17.47
C THR A 5 11.00 -7.53 18.32
N ASN A 6 10.86 -6.23 18.59
CA ASN A 6 9.73 -5.74 19.38
C ASN A 6 8.42 -5.80 18.56
N PRO A 7 7.43 -6.64 18.93
CA PRO A 7 6.16 -6.72 18.22
C PRO A 7 5.35 -5.41 18.33
N ALA A 8 5.64 -4.54 19.31
CA ALA A 8 5.07 -3.19 19.38
C ALA A 8 5.55 -2.29 18.22
N LYS A 9 6.69 -2.58 17.59
CA LYS A 9 7.15 -1.86 16.40
C LYS A 9 6.22 -2.10 15.20
N PHE A 10 5.58 -3.27 15.14
CA PHE A 10 4.58 -3.56 14.12
C PHE A 10 3.26 -2.84 14.39
N LEU A 11 2.76 -2.88 15.64
CA LEU A 11 1.64 -2.02 16.05
C LEU A 11 1.91 -0.53 15.77
N ALA A 12 3.15 -0.06 15.97
CA ALA A 12 3.54 1.30 15.65
C ALA A 12 3.60 1.59 14.15
N LYS A 13 3.92 0.59 13.31
CA LYS A 13 4.02 0.73 11.85
C LYS A 13 2.65 0.61 11.16
N TYR A 14 1.82 -0.32 11.60
CA TYR A 14 0.55 -0.64 10.97
C TYR A 14 -0.66 -0.01 11.68
N GLY A 15 -0.53 0.38 12.95
CA GLY A 15 -1.62 0.92 13.76
C GLY A 15 -2.54 -0.18 14.28
N PHE A 16 -3.56 0.18 15.06
CA PHE A 16 -4.61 -0.78 15.42
C PHE A 16 -5.66 -0.77 14.30
N LEU A 17 -5.77 -1.90 13.60
CA LEU A 17 -6.85 -2.16 12.66
C LEU A 17 -7.90 -2.96 13.43
N ASN A 18 -9.13 -2.43 13.47
CA ASN A 18 -10.27 -3.07 14.10
C ASN A 18 -11.06 -3.87 13.05
N ASP A 19 -11.78 -4.90 13.46
CA ASP A 19 -12.58 -5.75 12.58
C ASP A 19 -13.64 -4.94 11.78
N ASP A 20 -14.11 -3.82 12.35
CA ASP A 20 -15.12 -2.94 11.73
C ASP A 20 -14.53 -1.81 10.88
N ALA A 21 -13.21 -1.77 10.68
CA ALA A 21 -12.59 -0.69 9.90
C ALA A 21 -12.88 -0.90 8.40
N PRO A 22 -13.52 0.06 7.70
CA PRO A 22 -13.88 -0.09 6.28
C PRO A 22 -12.66 -0.02 5.33
N ALA A 23 -11.55 0.55 5.81
CA ALA A 23 -10.31 0.67 5.06
C ALA A 23 -9.10 0.73 5.99
N THR A 24 -7.94 0.37 5.44
CA THR A 24 -6.63 0.57 6.04
C THR A 24 -5.76 1.44 5.14
N TYR A 25 -4.80 2.16 5.71
CA TYR A 25 -3.82 2.87 4.90
C TYR A 25 -2.99 1.88 4.08
N CYS A 26 -2.72 2.19 2.81
CA CYS A 26 -1.91 1.34 1.93
C CYS A 26 -0.45 1.20 2.40
N LYS A 27 -0.01 2.06 3.34
CA LYS A 27 1.35 2.16 3.88
C LYS A 27 2.43 2.36 2.81
N LEU A 28 2.04 2.76 1.60
CA LEU A 28 2.96 3.14 0.54
C LEU A 28 3.54 4.51 0.89
N LEU A 29 4.73 4.50 1.47
CA LEU A 29 5.46 5.70 1.84
C LEU A 29 6.54 5.96 0.80
N ILE A 30 6.34 6.99 -0.01
CA ILE A 30 7.36 7.48 -0.92
C ILE A 30 8.32 8.33 -0.09
N SER A 31 9.55 7.85 0.10
CA SER A 31 10.53 8.41 1.06
C SER A 31 10.92 9.87 0.79
N ALA A 32 10.82 10.32 -0.46
CA ALA A 32 11.09 11.68 -0.89
C ALA A 32 10.11 12.05 -2.03
N PRO A 33 8.85 12.40 -1.70
CA PRO A 33 7.87 12.72 -2.72
C PRO A 33 8.25 14.03 -3.40
N SER A 34 8.25 14.04 -4.74
CA SER A 34 8.50 15.25 -5.52
C SER A 34 7.41 16.31 -5.27
N ALA A 35 7.70 17.57 -5.53
CA ALA A 35 6.71 18.64 -5.38
C ALA A 35 5.46 18.36 -6.23
N LYS A 36 5.66 17.89 -7.48
CA LYS A 36 4.59 17.50 -8.39
C LYS A 36 3.74 16.35 -7.85
N LEU A 37 4.36 15.36 -7.22
CA LEU A 37 3.63 14.25 -6.59
C LEU A 37 2.68 14.74 -5.48
N LYS A 38 3.09 15.73 -4.68
CA LYS A 38 2.22 16.35 -3.67
C LYS A 38 1.09 17.17 -4.29
N GLU A 39 1.36 17.85 -5.40
CA GLU A 39 0.38 18.64 -6.14
C GLU A 39 -0.71 17.77 -6.77
N ILE A 40 -0.38 16.56 -7.25
CA ILE A 40 -1.37 15.58 -7.72
C ILE A 40 -2.10 14.85 -6.58
N GLY A 41 -2.05 15.39 -5.36
CA GLY A 41 -2.85 14.90 -4.24
C GLY A 41 -2.24 13.73 -3.46
N TYR A 42 -0.92 13.49 -3.55
CA TYR A 42 -0.27 12.51 -2.67
C TYR A 42 -0.44 12.92 -1.20
N ASP A 43 -1.35 12.21 -0.54
CA ASP A 43 -1.62 12.32 0.89
C ASP A 43 -1.69 10.90 1.46
N PRO A 44 -0.69 10.48 2.27
CA PRO A 44 -0.71 9.18 2.94
C PRO A 44 -1.98 8.93 3.77
N SER A 45 -2.71 9.98 4.15
CA SER A 45 -3.96 9.91 4.91
C SER A 45 -5.18 9.57 4.04
N LYS A 46 -5.08 9.70 2.72
CA LYS A 46 -6.16 9.39 1.75
C LYS A 46 -5.88 8.14 0.94
N MET A 47 -4.67 7.62 1.02
CA MET A 47 -4.25 6.42 0.31
C MET A 47 -4.68 5.16 1.06
N LEU A 48 -5.80 4.58 0.62
CA LEU A 48 -6.53 3.55 1.33
C LEU A 48 -6.65 2.24 0.53
N PHE A 49 -6.64 1.14 1.27
CA PHE A 49 -7.04 -0.19 0.85
C PHE A 49 -8.32 -0.57 1.58
N TYR A 50 -9.35 -0.94 0.84
CA TYR A 50 -10.65 -1.29 1.39
C TYR A 50 -10.62 -2.73 1.93
N THR A 51 -11.13 -2.92 3.15
CA THR A 51 -11.06 -4.20 3.87
C THR A 51 -12.13 -5.20 3.42
N GLU A 52 -13.22 -4.71 2.83
CA GLU A 52 -14.34 -5.51 2.36
C GLU A 52 -13.94 -6.35 1.12
N ASP A 53 -13.47 -5.68 0.07
CA ASP A 53 -13.23 -6.21 -1.27
C ASP A 53 -11.75 -6.20 -1.70
N GLY A 54 -10.86 -5.57 -0.92
CA GLY A 54 -9.46 -5.39 -1.32
C GLY A 54 -9.26 -4.25 -2.34
N GLY A 55 -10.29 -3.44 -2.57
CA GLY A 55 -10.24 -2.30 -3.48
C GLY A 55 -9.16 -1.30 -3.10
N VAL A 56 -8.71 -0.54 -4.10
CA VAL A 56 -7.62 0.42 -3.95
C VAL A 56 -8.11 1.82 -4.32
N SER A 57 -7.95 2.80 -3.41
CA SER A 57 -8.35 4.19 -3.64
C SER A 57 -7.66 4.80 -4.86
N GLN A 58 -8.33 5.72 -5.56
CA GLN A 58 -7.78 6.37 -6.76
C GLN A 58 -6.47 7.11 -6.48
N GLU A 59 -6.33 7.68 -5.29
CA GLU A 59 -5.12 8.37 -4.83
C GLU A 59 -3.90 7.45 -4.81
N VAL A 60 -4.10 6.16 -4.53
CA VAL A 60 -3.03 5.15 -4.58
C VAL A 60 -2.64 4.89 -6.03
N TRP A 61 -3.61 4.72 -6.92
CA TRP A 61 -3.36 4.52 -8.34
C TRP A 61 -2.59 5.69 -8.94
N ASP A 62 -3.05 6.92 -8.70
CA ASP A 62 -2.42 8.14 -9.21
C ASP A 62 -0.98 8.30 -8.67
N ALA A 63 -0.78 8.11 -7.37
CA ALA A 63 0.53 8.26 -6.75
C ALA A 63 1.53 7.20 -7.22
N VAL A 64 1.09 5.94 -7.34
CA VAL A 64 1.97 4.86 -7.80
C VAL A 64 2.30 5.04 -9.27
N LEU A 65 1.31 5.32 -10.13
CA LEU A 65 1.56 5.57 -11.54
C LEU A 65 2.56 6.72 -11.71
N PHE A 66 2.34 7.86 -11.06
CA PHE A 66 3.24 8.99 -11.18
C PHE A 66 4.66 8.67 -10.68
N SER A 67 4.77 7.94 -9.57
CA SER A 67 6.07 7.49 -9.05
C SER A 67 6.77 6.51 -9.99
N THR A 68 6.03 5.63 -10.66
CA THR A 68 6.55 4.71 -11.67
C THR A 68 7.07 5.50 -12.88
N LEU A 69 6.28 6.44 -13.40
CA LEU A 69 6.68 7.30 -14.53
C LEU A 69 7.90 8.19 -14.19
N GLU A 70 8.07 8.62 -12.93
CA GLU A 70 9.27 9.32 -12.48
C GLU A 70 10.53 8.45 -12.51
N ARG A 71 10.38 7.14 -12.31
CA ARG A 71 11.48 6.17 -12.23
C ARG A 71 11.78 5.48 -13.56
N THR A 72 10.83 5.47 -14.49
CA THR A 72 10.97 4.84 -15.82
C THR A 72 11.73 5.75 -16.80
N PRO A 73 12.92 5.35 -17.27
CA PRO A 73 13.64 6.10 -18.30
C PRO A 73 12.83 6.20 -19.59
N GLY A 74 12.69 7.41 -20.14
CA GLY A 74 11.91 7.64 -21.37
C GLY A 74 10.42 7.90 -21.16
N ALA A 75 9.90 7.77 -19.94
CA ALA A 75 8.49 8.08 -19.62
C ALA A 75 8.23 9.56 -19.30
N ALA A 76 9.17 10.46 -19.63
CA ALA A 76 9.09 11.88 -19.28
C ALA A 76 7.86 12.58 -19.89
N ASP A 77 7.54 12.25 -21.14
CA ASP A 77 6.39 12.81 -21.85
C ASP A 77 5.07 12.32 -21.23
N ALA A 78 4.95 11.01 -20.97
CA ALA A 78 3.79 10.43 -20.29
C ALA A 78 3.59 11.00 -18.87
N LYS A 79 4.69 11.22 -18.13
CA LYS A 79 4.65 11.87 -16.81
C LYS A 79 4.11 13.30 -16.89
N ASN A 80 4.60 14.10 -17.83
CA ASN A 80 4.15 15.48 -17.99
C ASN A 80 2.69 15.53 -18.45
N ALA A 81 2.31 14.68 -19.42
CA ALA A 81 0.93 14.56 -19.88
C ALA A 81 -0.02 14.14 -18.75
N PHE A 82 0.38 13.19 -17.90
CA PHE A 82 -0.42 12.79 -16.74
C PHE A 82 -0.59 13.94 -15.74
N TYR A 83 0.49 14.65 -15.43
CA TYR A 83 0.44 15.79 -14.53
C TYR A 83 -0.48 16.90 -15.06
N GLU A 84 -0.34 17.26 -16.33
CA GLU A 84 -1.19 18.26 -16.98
C GLU A 84 -2.66 17.82 -17.02
N ALA A 85 -2.92 16.56 -17.35
CA ALA A 85 -4.26 16.01 -17.33
C ALA A 85 -4.89 16.06 -15.93
N TYR A 86 -4.11 15.76 -14.89
CA TYR A 86 -4.57 15.89 -13.50
C TYR A 86 -4.91 17.34 -13.15
N MET A 87 -4.02 18.29 -13.47
CA MET A 87 -4.19 19.70 -13.12
C MET A 87 -5.33 20.38 -13.88
N ASN A 88 -5.62 19.91 -15.10
CA ASN A 88 -6.69 20.44 -15.95
C ASN A 88 -8.02 19.68 -15.83
N GLU A 89 -8.12 18.70 -14.91
CA GLU A 89 -9.29 17.83 -14.76
C GLU A 89 -9.67 17.08 -16.07
N ASP A 90 -8.68 16.78 -16.90
CA ASP A 90 -8.83 16.00 -18.12
C ASP A 90 -8.84 14.50 -17.76
N TYR A 91 -10.02 14.03 -17.38
CA TYR A 91 -10.26 12.64 -17.01
C TYR A 91 -10.00 11.64 -18.13
N GLU A 92 -10.23 12.03 -19.39
CA GLU A 92 -10.07 11.14 -20.53
C GLU A 92 -8.59 10.82 -20.75
N THR A 93 -7.76 11.86 -20.83
CA THR A 93 -6.30 11.70 -20.97
C THR A 93 -5.70 10.99 -19.76
N LYS A 94 -6.13 11.37 -18.54
CA LYS A 94 -5.68 10.72 -17.30
C LYS A 94 -5.99 9.21 -17.32
N MET A 95 -7.20 8.83 -17.71
CA MET A 95 -7.61 7.43 -17.77
C MET A 95 -6.89 6.66 -18.87
N ALA A 96 -6.66 7.29 -20.04
CA ALA A 96 -5.91 6.68 -21.13
C ALA A 96 -4.47 6.34 -20.71
N ILE A 97 -3.82 7.22 -19.95
CA ILE A 97 -2.47 6.96 -19.42
C ILE A 97 -2.51 5.85 -18.36
N HIS A 98 -3.49 5.86 -17.46
CA HIS A 98 -3.70 4.76 -16.50
C HIS A 98 -3.83 3.40 -17.18
N GLN A 99 -4.63 3.32 -18.24
CA GLN A 99 -4.80 2.09 -19.01
C GLN A 99 -3.48 1.66 -19.68
N HIS A 100 -2.74 2.61 -20.24
CA HIS A 100 -1.46 2.31 -20.90
C HIS A 100 -0.41 1.72 -19.95
N PHE A 101 -0.33 2.24 -18.72
CA PHE A 101 0.64 1.82 -17.71
C PHE A 101 0.04 0.91 -16.62
N GLN A 102 -1.15 0.37 -16.85
CA GLN A 102 -1.88 -0.41 -15.86
C GLN A 102 -1.06 -1.60 -15.35
N GLY A 103 -0.44 -2.36 -16.26
CA GLY A 103 0.38 -3.52 -15.90
C GLY A 103 1.57 -3.17 -15.00
N GLU A 104 2.30 -2.09 -15.32
CA GLU A 104 3.44 -1.64 -14.49
C GLU A 104 2.98 -1.15 -13.11
N THR A 105 1.85 -0.45 -13.07
CA THR A 105 1.27 0.10 -11.83
C THR A 105 0.77 -1.03 -10.92
N VAL A 106 0.07 -2.01 -11.49
CA VAL A 106 -0.36 -3.23 -10.79
C VAL A 106 0.84 -4.00 -10.26
N ASN A 107 1.88 -4.22 -11.07
CA ASN A 107 3.08 -4.92 -10.63
C ASN A 107 3.78 -4.20 -9.48
N THR A 108 3.91 -2.88 -9.55
CA THR A 108 4.52 -2.08 -8.48
C THR A 108 3.71 -2.19 -7.18
N LEU A 109 2.37 -2.16 -7.26
CA LEU A 109 1.49 -2.37 -6.12
C LEU A 109 1.62 -3.79 -5.55
N LEU A 110 1.64 -4.81 -6.41
CA LEU A 110 1.82 -6.21 -6.01
C LEU A 110 3.14 -6.42 -5.29
N GLU A 111 4.24 -5.87 -5.80
CA GLU A 111 5.55 -5.93 -5.12
C GLU A 111 5.50 -5.33 -3.72
N HIS A 112 4.84 -4.18 -3.56
CA HIS A 112 4.65 -3.52 -2.26
C HIS A 112 3.81 -4.36 -1.30
N VAL A 113 2.67 -4.87 -1.77
CA VAL A 113 1.78 -5.74 -0.98
C VAL A 113 2.50 -7.03 -0.57
N ASN A 114 3.21 -7.68 -1.50
CA ASN A 114 3.98 -8.90 -1.24
C ASN A 114 5.07 -8.68 -0.18
N LYS A 115 5.75 -7.52 -0.23
CA LYS A 115 6.75 -7.16 0.77
C LYS A 115 6.12 -7.00 2.14
N ILE A 116 4.97 -6.35 2.24
CA ILE A 116 4.24 -6.20 3.51
C ILE A 116 3.85 -7.57 4.05
N LEU A 117 3.22 -8.43 3.23
CA LEU A 117 2.82 -9.78 3.62
C LEU A 117 4.00 -10.60 4.15
N LYS A 118 5.15 -10.54 3.48
CA LYS A 118 6.38 -11.18 3.95
C LYS A 118 6.86 -10.62 5.29
N GLU A 119 6.86 -9.30 5.46
CA GLU A 119 7.21 -8.67 6.74
C GLU A 119 6.27 -9.12 7.87
N VAL A 120 4.95 -9.21 7.61
CA VAL A 120 3.97 -9.68 8.60
C VAL A 120 4.22 -11.14 8.96
N GLN A 121 4.47 -11.99 7.96
CA GLN A 121 4.75 -13.40 8.17
C GLN A 121 6.03 -13.61 8.98
N ASP A 122 7.13 -12.97 8.62
CA ASP A 122 8.41 -13.06 9.32
C ASP A 122 8.30 -12.65 10.80
N LEU A 123 7.42 -11.70 11.11
CA LEU A 123 7.16 -11.27 12.48
C LEU A 123 6.24 -12.23 13.23
N THR A 124 5.23 -12.75 12.55
CA THR A 124 4.31 -13.75 13.10
C THR A 124 5.05 -15.03 13.47
N ASP A 125 5.97 -15.49 12.61
CA ASP A 125 6.81 -16.66 12.87
C ASP A 125 7.71 -16.45 14.09
N LYS A 126 8.28 -15.25 14.25
CA LYS A 126 9.04 -14.89 15.46
C LYS A 126 8.16 -14.84 16.70
N MET A 127 6.91 -14.39 16.56
CA MET A 127 5.95 -14.32 17.68
C MET A 127 5.61 -15.69 18.23
N TYR A 128 5.46 -16.70 17.36
CA TYR A 128 5.24 -18.09 17.77
C TYR A 128 6.42 -18.72 18.52
N GLN A 129 7.61 -18.13 18.46
CA GLN A 129 8.77 -18.59 19.23
C GLN A 129 8.74 -18.12 20.70
N PHE A 130 7.87 -17.17 21.05
CA PHE A 130 7.73 -16.68 22.42
C PHE A 130 6.67 -17.46 23.21
N ASN A 131 6.93 -17.67 24.50
CA ASN A 131 5.97 -18.31 25.40
C ASN A 131 4.80 -17.34 25.70
N SER A 132 3.59 -17.72 25.30
CA SER A 132 2.35 -16.95 25.50
C SER A 132 2.03 -16.67 26.97
N GLU A 133 2.46 -17.52 27.91
CA GLU A 133 2.25 -17.34 29.36
C GLU A 133 3.09 -16.19 29.93
N ARG A 134 4.22 -15.85 29.29
CA ARG A 134 5.10 -14.74 29.70
C ARG A 134 4.74 -13.42 29.02
N HIS A 135 3.89 -13.46 28.00
CA HIS A 135 3.56 -12.30 27.17
C HIS A 135 2.04 -12.15 27.03
N PRO A 136 1.34 -11.53 28.00
CA PRO A 136 -0.12 -11.43 28.00
C PRO A 136 -0.72 -10.67 26.81
N ARG A 137 0.09 -9.89 26.08
CA ARG A 137 -0.34 -9.15 24.87
C ARG A 137 -0.16 -9.95 23.57
N LEU A 138 0.52 -11.10 23.62
CA LEU A 138 0.83 -11.91 22.44
C LEU A 138 -0.43 -12.37 21.67
N PRO A 139 -1.50 -12.86 22.32
CA PRO A 139 -2.72 -13.25 21.59
C PRO A 139 -3.38 -12.09 20.83
N LEU A 140 -3.40 -10.90 21.44
CA LEU A 140 -3.96 -9.69 20.81
C LEU A 140 -3.15 -9.30 19.57
N LEU A 141 -1.81 -9.35 19.67
CA LEU A 141 -0.92 -9.05 18.56
C LEU A 141 -1.08 -10.05 17.40
N LEU A 142 -1.20 -11.35 17.70
CA LEU A 142 -1.42 -12.38 16.69
C LEU A 142 -2.75 -12.17 15.95
N ARG A 143 -3.83 -11.85 16.69
CA ARG A 143 -5.14 -11.53 16.08
C ARG A 143 -5.04 -10.32 15.16
N HIS A 144 -4.36 -9.27 15.60
CA HIS A 144 -4.17 -8.07 14.80
C HIS A 144 -3.34 -8.36 13.53
N HIS A 145 -2.26 -9.14 13.63
CA HIS A 145 -1.46 -9.55 12.48
C HIS A 145 -2.29 -10.36 11.48
N ALA A 146 -3.12 -11.30 11.96
CA ALA A 146 -3.99 -12.09 11.09
C ALA A 146 -4.96 -11.22 10.29
N LEU A 147 -5.53 -10.18 10.91
CA LEU A 147 -6.42 -9.25 10.26
C LEU A 147 -5.70 -8.37 9.22
N VAL A 148 -4.50 -7.88 9.53
CA VAL A 148 -3.66 -7.18 8.55
C VAL A 148 -3.34 -8.10 7.37
N THR A 149 -2.87 -9.32 7.62
CA THR A 149 -2.60 -10.31 6.57
C THR A 149 -3.81 -10.57 5.69
N SER A 150 -4.99 -10.82 6.28
CA SER A 150 -6.24 -11.01 5.55
C SER A 150 -6.57 -9.84 4.64
N THR A 151 -6.39 -8.61 5.12
CA THR A 151 -6.68 -7.40 4.32
C THR A 151 -5.75 -7.31 3.12
N PHE A 152 -4.44 -7.49 3.33
CA PHE A 152 -3.46 -7.38 2.25
C PHE A 152 -3.54 -8.55 1.26
N ILE A 153 -3.98 -9.74 1.69
CA ILE A 153 -4.29 -10.86 0.78
C ILE A 153 -5.45 -10.49 -0.15
N LYS A 154 -6.54 -9.93 0.37
CA LYS A 154 -7.66 -9.47 -0.49
C LYS A 154 -7.21 -8.45 -1.52
N VAL A 155 -6.37 -7.48 -1.10
CA VAL A 155 -5.80 -6.49 -2.03
C VAL A 155 -4.92 -7.16 -3.09
N GLN A 156 -4.12 -8.15 -2.71
CA GLN A 156 -3.33 -8.94 -3.65
C GLN A 156 -4.22 -9.66 -4.68
N GLU A 157 -5.28 -10.34 -4.23
CA GLU A 157 -6.24 -11.03 -5.09
C GLU A 157 -6.95 -10.06 -6.04
N TYR A 158 -7.38 -8.90 -5.52
CA TYR A 158 -7.97 -7.82 -6.32
C TYR A 158 -7.01 -7.35 -7.41
N LEU A 159 -5.76 -7.04 -7.07
CA LEU A 159 -4.74 -6.60 -8.03
C LEU A 159 -4.45 -7.68 -9.09
N LEU A 160 -4.39 -8.95 -8.70
CA LEU A 160 -4.22 -10.06 -9.64
C LEU A 160 -5.42 -10.20 -10.60
N SER A 161 -6.65 -9.94 -10.14
CA SER A 161 -7.84 -9.99 -10.98
C SER A 161 -7.92 -8.88 -12.04
N ILE A 162 -7.15 -7.80 -11.85
CA ILE A 162 -7.11 -6.64 -12.75
C ILE A 162 -5.88 -6.67 -13.67
N GLY A 163 -4.80 -7.32 -13.22
CA GLY A 163 -3.56 -7.46 -13.99
C GLY A 163 -3.58 -8.56 -15.06
N TYR A 164 -4.59 -9.44 -15.06
CA TYR A 164 -4.78 -10.57 -15.99
C TYR A 164 -6.18 -10.56 -16.58
#